data_AF-A0A520ZVM1-F1
#
_entry.id   AF-A0A520ZVM1-F1
#
_cell.length_a   1.000
_cell.length_b   1.000
_cell.length_c   1.000
_cell.angle_alpha   90.00
_cell.angle_beta   90.00
_cell.angle_gamma   90.00
#
_symmetry.space_group_name_H-M   'P 1'
#
loop_
_entity.id
_entity.type
_entity.pdbx_description
1 polymer ?
#
loop_
_entity_poly.entity_id
_entity_poly.type
_entity_poly.pdbx_seq_one_letter_code
_entity_poly.pdbx_strand_id
1 'polypeptide(L)'
;ESRGDVMELLENMDSLLERFKGALWRFRIEYPDICEDFHDDFRQLINSVIEANEATVSSCRAFFTDISSVSTYLHKVSYWESECDKFSTRLQTAIYAKKDLRLSHRMQQCDLARHLDKIADRAEDIADSLNIYVIKRSL
;
A
#
# COMPACT_ATOMS: atom_id res chain seq x y z
N GLU A 1 2.06 -9.43 -28.25
CA GLU A 1 1.31 -8.67 -27.23
C GLU A 1 1.69 -9.08 -25.80
N SER A 2 1.47 -10.34 -25.36
CA SER A 2 1.71 -10.77 -23.96
C SER A 2 3.11 -10.51 -23.34
N ARG A 3 4.19 -10.35 -24.13
CA ARG A 3 5.53 -10.04 -23.59
C ARG A 3 5.64 -8.62 -23.01
N GLY A 4 4.91 -7.66 -23.58
CA GLY A 4 4.90 -6.27 -23.10
C GLY A 4 4.19 -6.17 -21.75
N ASP A 5 3.01 -6.79 -21.65
CA ASP A 5 2.22 -6.78 -20.41
C ASP A 5 2.98 -7.44 -19.23
N VAL A 6 3.74 -8.51 -19.50
CA VAL A 6 4.57 -9.16 -18.47
C VAL A 6 5.74 -8.28 -18.05
N MET A 7 6.38 -7.55 -18.97
CA MET A 7 7.46 -6.62 -18.64
C MET A 7 6.93 -5.46 -17.78
N GLU A 8 5.82 -4.86 -18.19
CA GLU A 8 5.17 -3.78 -17.45
C GLU A 8 4.75 -4.24 -16.05
N LEU A 9 4.23 -5.48 -15.91
CA LEU A 9 3.93 -6.06 -14.60
C LEU A 9 5.17 -6.20 -13.70
N LEU A 10 6.33 -6.59 -14.26
CA LEU A 10 7.57 -6.68 -13.49
C LEU A 10 8.09 -5.32 -13.05
N GLU A 11 8.05 -4.31 -13.92
CA GLU A 11 8.40 -2.91 -13.59
C GLU A 11 7.48 -2.36 -12.50
N ASN A 12 6.19 -2.67 -12.60
CA ASN A 12 5.19 -2.34 -11.61
C ASN A 12 5.50 -2.98 -10.24
N MET A 13 5.83 -4.26 -10.19
CA MET A 13 6.24 -4.93 -8.95
C MET A 13 7.54 -4.37 -8.37
N ASP A 14 8.52 -3.99 -9.20
CA ASP A 14 9.76 -3.36 -8.73
C ASP A 14 9.49 -1.99 -8.10
N SER A 15 8.65 -1.17 -8.73
CA SER A 15 8.26 0.13 -8.18
C SER A 15 7.52 0.04 -6.82
N LEU A 16 6.84 -1.09 -6.54
CA LEU A 16 6.26 -1.36 -5.23
C LEU A 16 7.34 -1.60 -4.17
N LEU A 17 8.39 -2.36 -4.51
CA LEU A 17 9.57 -2.54 -3.66
C LEU A 17 10.29 -1.20 -3.41
N GLU A 18 10.33 -0.31 -4.41
CA GLU A 18 10.87 1.04 -4.22
C GLU A 18 10.09 1.86 -3.18
N ARG A 19 8.75 1.71 -3.11
CA ARG A 19 7.94 2.35 -2.06
C ARG A 19 8.29 1.84 -0.67
N PHE A 20 8.39 0.53 -0.48
CA PHE A 20 8.84 -0.06 0.78
C PHE A 20 10.22 0.44 1.19
N LYS A 21 11.17 0.40 0.24
CA LYS A 21 12.53 0.90 0.45
C LYS A 21 12.49 2.36 0.90
N GLY A 22 11.75 3.22 0.20
CA GLY A 22 11.60 4.63 0.54
C GLY A 22 11.06 4.85 1.96
N ALA A 23 10.00 4.14 2.36
CA ALA A 23 9.41 4.24 3.69
C ALA A 23 10.39 3.78 4.78
N LEU A 24 11.05 2.63 4.59
CA LEU A 24 12.02 2.09 5.56
C LEU A 24 13.25 2.99 5.72
N TRP A 25 13.75 3.57 4.63
CA TRP A 25 14.87 4.52 4.69
C TRP A 25 14.51 5.77 5.47
N ARG A 26 13.32 6.34 5.26
CA ARG A 26 12.83 7.49 6.03
C ARG A 26 12.72 7.15 7.51
N PHE A 27 12.06 6.04 7.84
CA PHE A 27 11.93 5.58 9.22
C PHE A 27 13.31 5.46 9.91
N ARG A 28 14.29 4.91 9.19
CA ARG A 28 15.65 4.73 9.69
C ARG A 28 16.43 6.04 9.84
N ILE A 29 16.28 6.98 8.90
CA ILE A 29 16.99 8.27 8.90
C ILE A 29 16.41 9.19 9.98
N GLU A 30 15.09 9.23 10.08
CA GLU A 30 14.37 10.20 10.88
C GLU A 30 14.19 9.76 12.33
N TYR A 31 14.28 8.45 12.59
CA TYR A 31 14.10 7.83 13.90
C TYR A 31 12.90 8.44 14.67
N PRO A 32 11.69 8.35 14.08
CA PRO A 32 10.54 9.11 14.56
C PRO A 32 10.15 8.69 15.97
N ASP A 33 9.97 9.68 16.84
CA ASP A 33 9.38 9.49 18.17
C ASP A 33 7.85 9.44 18.03
N ILE A 34 7.33 8.22 17.89
CA ILE A 34 5.89 7.97 17.71
C ILE A 34 5.21 7.99 19.07
N CYS A 35 4.25 8.91 19.24
CA CYS A 35 3.45 8.99 20.46
C CYS A 35 2.67 7.69 20.70
N GLU A 36 2.69 7.20 21.95
CA GLU A 36 2.05 5.93 22.35
C GLU A 36 0.57 5.87 21.95
N ASP A 37 -0.14 7.00 22.05
CA ASP A 37 -1.56 7.15 21.65
C ASP A 37 -1.82 6.70 20.21
N PHE A 38 -0.81 6.76 19.33
CA PHE A 38 -0.94 6.44 17.90
C PHE A 38 -0.39 5.07 17.52
N HIS A 39 0.20 4.31 18.45
CA HIS A 39 0.83 3.03 18.12
C HIS A 39 -0.15 2.04 17.51
N ASP A 40 -1.37 1.94 18.05
CA ASP A 40 -2.39 1.02 17.55
C ASP A 40 -2.96 1.44 16.19
N ASP A 41 -3.06 2.74 15.93
CA ASP A 41 -3.45 3.27 14.63
C ASP A 41 -2.37 2.99 13.57
N PHE A 42 -1.09 3.21 13.90
CA PHE A 42 0.02 2.83 13.02
C PHE A 42 0.06 1.33 12.76
N ARG A 43 -0.19 0.48 13.76
CA ARG A 43 -0.27 -0.98 13.57
C ARG A 43 -1.40 -1.36 12.61
N GLN A 44 -2.58 -0.76 12.75
CA GLN A 44 -3.70 -0.99 11.84
C GLN A 44 -3.35 -0.59 10.41
N LEU A 45 -2.76 0.60 10.23
CA LEU A 45 -2.31 1.09 8.93
C LEU A 45 -1.26 0.16 8.29
N ILE A 46 -0.25 -0.25 9.06
CA ILE A 46 0.80 -1.16 8.57
C ILE A 46 0.21 -2.52 8.19
N ASN A 47 -0.72 -3.05 8.99
CA ASN A 47 -1.36 -4.33 8.68
C ASN A 47 -2.22 -4.25 7.41
N SER A 48 -2.99 -3.19 7.21
CA SER A 48 -3.77 -3.02 5.96
C SER A 48 -2.85 -2.90 4.74
N VAL A 49 -1.73 -2.18 4.86
CA VAL A 49 -0.71 -2.13 3.80
C VAL A 49 -0.18 -3.53 3.49
N ILE A 50 0.18 -4.32 4.51
CA ILE A 50 0.69 -5.68 4.32
C ILE A 50 -0.35 -6.54 3.58
N GLU A 51 -1.60 -6.51 4.02
CA GLU A 51 -2.68 -7.30 3.43
C GLU A 51 -2.99 -6.92 1.97
N ALA A 52 -2.96 -5.62 1.63
CA ALA A 52 -3.08 -5.16 0.24
C ALA A 52 -1.94 -5.74 -0.63
N ASN A 53 -0.71 -5.71 -0.12
CA ASN A 53 0.46 -6.22 -0.83
C ASN A 53 0.44 -7.74 -1.00
N GLU A 54 0.01 -8.49 0.03
CA GLU A 54 -0.14 -9.95 -0.07
C GLU A 54 -1.20 -10.33 -1.10
N ALA A 55 -2.30 -9.59 -1.15
CA ALA A 55 -3.33 -9.77 -2.18
C ALA A 55 -2.78 -9.46 -3.59
N THR A 56 -1.97 -8.42 -3.77
CA THR A 56 -1.31 -8.11 -5.06
C THR A 56 -0.32 -9.20 -5.48
N VAL A 57 0.51 -9.71 -4.56
CA VAL A 57 1.40 -10.84 -4.88
C VAL A 57 0.60 -12.09 -5.28
N SER A 58 -0.52 -12.33 -4.60
CA SER A 58 -1.40 -13.46 -4.90
C SER A 58 -2.10 -13.32 -6.25
N SER A 59 -2.57 -12.11 -6.60
CA SER A 59 -3.18 -11.83 -7.90
C SER A 59 -2.18 -11.99 -9.04
N CYS A 60 -0.97 -11.45 -8.88
CA CYS A 60 0.13 -11.61 -9.84
C CYS A 60 0.49 -13.08 -10.06
N ARG A 61 0.57 -13.88 -8.98
CA ARG A 61 0.84 -15.32 -9.08
C ARG A 61 -0.30 -16.05 -9.81
N ALA A 62 -1.54 -15.76 -9.43
CA ALA A 62 -2.74 -16.31 -10.04
C ALA A 62 -2.81 -16.01 -11.54
N PHE A 63 -2.38 -14.84 -12.00
CA PHE A 63 -2.35 -14.52 -13.43
C PHE A 63 -1.52 -15.51 -14.26
N PHE A 64 -0.46 -16.08 -13.68
CA PHE A 64 0.36 -17.10 -14.34
C PHE A 64 -0.14 -18.53 -14.12
N THR A 65 -0.80 -18.83 -12.99
CA THR A 65 -1.18 -20.20 -12.61
C THR A 65 -2.66 -20.53 -12.75
N ASP A 66 -3.55 -19.59 -12.41
CA ASP A 66 -5.01 -19.72 -12.43
C ASP A 66 -5.69 -18.34 -12.59
N ILE A 67 -5.96 -17.96 -13.84
CA ILE A 67 -6.64 -16.70 -14.20
C ILE A 67 -7.98 -16.53 -13.50
N SER A 68 -8.73 -17.62 -13.28
CA SER A 68 -10.09 -17.53 -12.75
C SER A 68 -10.12 -17.00 -11.32
N SER A 69 -9.04 -17.24 -10.56
CA SER A 69 -8.88 -16.77 -9.18
C SER A 69 -8.38 -15.32 -9.06
N VAL A 70 -7.88 -14.70 -10.15
CA VAL A 70 -7.27 -13.36 -10.11
C VAL A 70 -8.28 -12.31 -9.60
N SER A 71 -9.51 -12.34 -10.10
CA SER A 71 -10.57 -11.39 -9.71
C SER A 71 -10.85 -11.36 -8.20
N THR A 72 -10.73 -12.52 -7.53
CA THR A 72 -10.92 -12.61 -6.08
C THR A 72 -9.83 -11.88 -5.32
N TYR A 73 -8.58 -12.00 -5.76
CA TYR A 73 -7.46 -11.29 -5.16
C TYR A 73 -7.50 -9.79 -5.47
N LEU A 74 -7.90 -9.40 -6.69
CA LEU A 74 -8.06 -8.00 -7.06
C LEU A 74 -9.06 -7.27 -6.15
N HIS A 75 -10.21 -7.89 -5.86
CA HIS A 75 -11.19 -7.33 -4.92
C HIS A 75 -10.62 -7.16 -3.51
N LYS A 76 -9.73 -8.06 -3.06
CA LYS A 76 -9.06 -7.93 -1.76
C LYS A 76 -8.07 -6.76 -1.74
N VAL A 77 -7.35 -6.52 -2.83
CA VAL A 77 -6.43 -5.36 -2.92
C VAL A 77 -7.21 -4.07 -2.73
N SER A 78 -8.27 -3.85 -3.52
CA SER A 78 -9.10 -2.65 -3.43
C SER A 78 -9.78 -2.50 -2.05
N TYR A 79 -10.23 -3.61 -1.44
CA TYR A 79 -10.74 -3.57 -0.07
C TYR A 79 -9.70 -3.07 0.94
N TRP A 80 -8.48 -3.60 0.89
CA TRP A 80 -7.44 -3.25 1.86
C TRP A 80 -6.81 -1.88 1.61
N GLU A 81 -6.73 -1.44 0.35
CA GLU A 81 -6.41 -0.04 0.01
C GLU A 81 -7.42 0.90 0.66
N SER A 82 -8.72 0.63 0.52
CA SER A 82 -9.75 1.51 1.07
C SER A 82 -9.77 1.51 2.60
N GLU A 83 -9.38 0.42 3.25
CA GLU A 83 -9.17 0.39 4.70
C GLU A 83 -7.90 1.16 5.11
N CYS A 84 -6.82 1.05 4.32
CA CYS A 84 -5.59 1.82 4.52
C CYS A 84 -5.87 3.33 4.51
N ASP A 85 -6.61 3.79 3.51
CA ASP A 85 -7.01 5.18 3.31
C ASP A 85 -7.81 5.73 4.51
N LYS A 86 -8.73 4.91 5.03
CA LYS A 86 -9.52 5.23 6.24
C LYS A 86 -8.62 5.33 7.48
N PHE A 87 -7.74 4.37 7.70
CA PHE A 87 -6.83 4.38 8.86
C PHE A 87 -5.84 5.54 8.78
N SER A 88 -5.28 5.81 7.61
CA SER A 88 -4.39 6.94 7.33
C SER A 88 -5.08 8.27 7.63
N THR A 89 -6.31 8.47 7.13
CA THR A 89 -7.09 9.69 7.37
C THR A 89 -7.43 9.88 8.84
N ARG A 90 -7.85 8.81 9.53
CA ARG A 90 -8.13 8.84 10.97
C ARG A 90 -6.90 9.21 11.78
N LEU A 91 -5.77 8.55 11.50
CA LEU A 91 -4.49 8.78 12.17
C LEU A 91 -3.98 10.20 11.95
N GLN A 92 -3.97 10.70 10.71
CA GLN A 92 -3.55 12.07 10.42
C GLN A 92 -4.41 13.11 11.16
N THR A 93 -5.73 12.88 11.20
CA THR A 93 -6.66 13.74 11.94
C THR A 93 -6.34 13.75 13.44
N ALA A 94 -6.13 12.57 14.03
CA ALA A 94 -5.80 12.43 15.45
C ALA A 94 -4.45 13.10 15.80
N ILE A 95 -3.43 12.92 14.95
CA ILE A 95 -2.12 13.55 15.10
C ILE A 95 -2.28 15.08 15.13
N TYR A 96 -2.99 15.69 14.19
CA TYR A 96 -3.13 17.15 14.16
C TYR A 96 -4.03 17.71 15.27
N ALA A 97 -5.01 16.92 15.75
CA ALA A 97 -5.88 17.30 16.87
C ALA A 97 -5.14 17.32 18.23
N LYS A 98 -4.05 16.56 18.38
CA LYS A 98 -3.26 16.48 19.61
C LYS A 98 -2.48 17.79 19.87
N LYS A 99 -2.97 18.60 20.81
CA LYS A 99 -2.46 19.96 21.09
C LYS A 99 -1.11 19.97 21.83
N ASP A 100 -0.86 18.95 22.63
CA ASP A 100 0.37 18.76 23.41
C ASP A 100 1.55 18.25 22.56
N LEU A 101 1.30 17.85 21.31
CA LEU A 101 2.35 17.42 20.39
C LEU A 101 2.92 18.61 19.60
N ARG A 102 4.26 18.73 19.59
CA ARG A 102 4.96 19.75 18.79
C ARG A 102 4.61 19.60 17.32
N LEU A 103 4.51 20.73 16.60
CA LEU A 103 4.17 20.71 15.18
C LEU A 103 5.15 19.87 14.35
N SER A 104 6.44 19.89 14.68
CA SER A 104 7.45 19.06 14.02
C SER A 104 7.18 17.56 14.16
N HIS A 105 6.79 17.10 15.36
CA HIS A 105 6.46 15.69 15.60
C HIS A 105 5.16 15.33 14.87
N ARG A 106 4.17 16.22 14.86
CA ARG A 106 2.94 16.03 14.07
C ARG A 106 3.24 15.88 12.59
N MET A 107 4.08 16.76 12.04
CA MET A 107 4.48 16.70 10.63
C MET A 107 5.23 15.40 10.31
N GLN A 108 6.17 15.00 11.15
CA GLN A 108 6.95 13.77 10.97
C GLN A 108 6.07 12.52 10.98
N GLN A 109 5.19 12.38 11.97
CA GLN A 109 4.30 11.22 12.09
C GLN A 109 3.25 11.19 10.96
N CYS A 110 2.69 12.34 10.57
CA CYS A 110 1.80 12.41 9.42
C CYS A 110 2.52 12.09 8.10
N ASP A 111 3.78 12.52 7.93
CA ASP A 111 4.57 12.17 6.75
C ASP A 111 4.83 10.66 6.68
N LEU A 112 5.16 10.03 7.82
CA LEU A 112 5.28 8.57 7.89
C LEU A 112 3.99 7.86 7.51
N ALA A 113 2.84 8.28 8.06
CA ALA A 113 1.54 7.70 7.73
C ALA A 113 1.24 7.78 6.23
N ARG A 114 1.45 8.95 5.60
CA ARG A 114 1.27 9.12 4.14
C ARG A 114 2.21 8.27 3.30
N HIS A 115 3.43 8.00 3.77
CA HIS A 115 4.36 7.15 3.04
C HIS A 115 3.96 5.68 3.11
N LEU A 116 3.36 5.24 4.21
CA LEU A 116 2.80 3.89 4.33
C LEU A 116 1.58 3.73 3.43
N ASP A 117 0.67 4.71 3.44
CA ASP A 117 -0.53 4.77 2.61
C ASP A 117 -0.22 4.56 1.12
N LYS A 118 0.74 5.32 0.60
CA LYS A 118 1.22 5.25 -0.79
C LYS A 118 1.75 3.88 -1.23
N ILE A 119 2.06 2.98 -0.29
CA ILE A 119 2.42 1.61 -0.64
C ILE A 119 1.16 0.83 -1.03
N ALA A 120 0.04 1.03 -0.32
CA ALA A 120 -1.24 0.43 -0.65
C ALA A 120 -1.81 0.99 -1.96
N ASP A 121 -1.74 2.32 -2.18
CA ASP A 121 -2.12 2.94 -3.47
C ASP A 121 -1.36 2.26 -4.63
N ARG A 122 -0.04 2.05 -4.44
CA ARG A 122 0.77 1.41 -5.46
C ARG A 122 0.39 -0.05 -5.66
N ALA A 123 -0.04 -0.75 -4.61
CA ALA A 123 -0.53 -2.12 -4.73
C ALA A 123 -1.83 -2.17 -5.56
N GLU A 124 -2.72 -1.17 -5.41
CA GLU A 124 -3.95 -1.02 -6.17
C GLU A 124 -3.68 -0.68 -7.65
N ASP A 125 -2.80 0.27 -7.96
CA ASP A 125 -2.39 0.59 -9.34
C ASP A 125 -2.00 -0.67 -10.14
N ILE A 126 -1.27 -1.57 -9.47
CA ILE A 126 -0.78 -2.83 -10.05
C ILE A 126 -1.96 -3.80 -10.25
N ALA A 127 -2.87 -3.88 -9.29
CA ALA A 127 -4.08 -4.68 -9.39
C ALA A 127 -4.98 -4.21 -10.55
N ASP A 128 -5.16 -2.91 -10.71
CA ASP A 128 -5.92 -2.32 -11.82
C ASP A 128 -5.27 -2.64 -13.18
N SER A 129 -3.95 -2.50 -13.28
CA SER A 129 -3.20 -2.88 -14.48
C SER A 129 -3.37 -4.37 -14.79
N LEU A 130 -3.29 -5.22 -13.76
CA LEU A 130 -3.47 -6.66 -13.90
C LEU A 130 -4.89 -7.02 -14.35
N ASN A 131 -5.90 -6.31 -13.88
CA ASN A 131 -7.29 -6.51 -14.29
C ASN A 131 -7.45 -6.29 -15.80
N ILE A 132 -6.81 -5.24 -16.34
CA ILE A 132 -6.78 -4.95 -17.77
C ILE A 132 -6.12 -6.11 -18.53
N TYR A 133 -5.00 -6.66 -18.03
CA TYR A 133 -4.32 -7.79 -18.67
C TYR A 133 -5.18 -9.06 -18.68
N VAL A 134 -5.94 -9.32 -17.60
CA VAL A 134 -6.89 -10.45 -17.55
C VAL A 134 -7.97 -10.28 -18.61
N ILE A 135 -8.58 -9.10 -18.73
CA ILE A 135 -9.61 -8.82 -19.74
C ILE A 135 -9.05 -9.02 -21.14
N LYS A 136 -7.87 -8.43 -21.45
CA LYS A 136 -7.20 -8.59 -22.75
C LYS A 136 -6.93 -10.05 -23.10
N ARG A 137 -6.59 -10.88 -22.12
CA ARG A 137 -6.29 -12.32 -22.31
C ARG A 137 -7.55 -13.19 -22.45
N SER A 138 -8.72 -12.68 -22.05
CA SER A 138 -10.01 -13.37 -22.18
C SER A 138 -10.74 -13.11 -23.51
N LEU A 139 -10.29 -12.11 -24.27
CA LEU A 139 -10.75 -11.77 -25.62
C LEU A 139 -9.95 -12.53 -26.68
#